data_AF-A0A7S2A3W3-F1
#
_entry.id   AF-A0A7S2A3W3-F1
#
_cell.length_a   1.000
_cell.length_b   1.000
_cell.length_c   1.000
_cell.angle_alpha   90.00
_cell.angle_beta   90.00
_cell.angle_gamma   90.00
#
_symmetry.space_group_name_H-M   'P 1'
#
loop_
_entity.id
_entity.type
_entity.pdbx_description
1 polymer ?
#
loop_
_entity_poly.entity_id
_entity_poly.type
_entity_poly.pdbx_seq_one_letter_code
_entity_poly.pdbx_strand_id
1 'polypeptide(L)'
;IILLMRATAYLRRAFNHQSALRDAVSDLAASVPESHKITTLYSIAAQHPSLSKDIFKRVLSDCKVQDSKFQQTKYRHGLYEYSLLHAAQDSLRATELLPDYAKTWLRAGDSLAELRKLKESVQYYERAVLVDPSLEDTVAPIIERLQESQEFLNEARANGWSEDTLRLALDVAG
;
A
#
# COMPACT_ATOMS: atom_id res chain seq x y z
N ILE A 1 -14.20 -12.38 20.61
CA ILE A 1 -12.77 -12.67 20.90
C ILE A 1 -12.08 -13.38 19.74
N ILE A 2 -12.59 -14.52 19.23
CA ILE A 2 -11.97 -15.26 18.11
C ILE A 2 -11.79 -14.38 16.85
N LEU A 3 -12.82 -13.62 16.47
CA LEU A 3 -12.74 -12.70 15.31
C LEU A 3 -11.68 -11.63 15.47
N LEU A 4 -11.52 -11.08 16.68
CA LEU A 4 -10.47 -10.10 16.96
C LEU A 4 -9.09 -10.72 16.80
N MET A 5 -8.86 -11.92 17.35
CA MET A 5 -7.59 -12.63 17.21
C MET A 5 -7.28 -12.91 15.74
N ARG A 6 -8.28 -13.33 14.97
CA ARG A 6 -8.15 -13.59 13.53
C ARG A 6 -7.83 -12.31 12.76
N ALA A 7 -8.53 -11.20 13.04
CA ALA A 7 -8.25 -9.89 12.46
C ALA A 7 -6.80 -9.44 12.76
N THR A 8 -6.34 -9.59 14.01
CA THR A 8 -4.96 -9.24 14.37
C THR A 8 -3.91 -10.09 13.65
N ALA A 9 -4.19 -11.38 13.44
CA ALA A 9 -3.30 -12.25 12.69
C ALA A 9 -3.26 -11.86 11.21
N TYR A 10 -4.40 -11.51 10.62
CA TYR A 10 -4.47 -11.01 9.25
C TYR A 10 -3.76 -9.66 9.08
N LEU A 11 -3.88 -8.72 10.02
CA LEU A 11 -3.14 -7.46 10.00
C LEU A 11 -1.63 -7.69 10.04
N ARG A 12 -1.14 -8.54 10.96
CA ARG A 12 0.29 -8.88 11.01
C ARG A 12 0.77 -9.49 9.70
N ARG A 13 -0.05 -10.35 9.09
CA ARG A 13 0.24 -10.94 7.79
C ARG A 13 0.26 -9.89 6.68
N ALA A 14 -0.65 -8.92 6.72
CA ALA A 14 -0.68 -7.80 5.78
C ALA A 14 0.62 -6.99 5.88
N PHE A 15 1.05 -6.57 7.08
CA PHE A 15 2.30 -5.84 7.25
C PHE A 15 3.52 -6.61 6.74
N ASN A 16 3.58 -7.93 6.95
CA ASN A 16 4.65 -8.76 6.38
C ASN A 16 4.63 -8.76 4.84
N HIS A 17 3.45 -8.89 4.24
CA HIS A 17 3.29 -8.82 2.78
C HIS A 17 3.59 -7.43 2.23
N GLN A 18 3.29 -6.36 2.97
CA GLN A 18 3.58 -4.98 2.61
C GLN A 18 5.09 -4.71 2.59
N SER A 19 5.82 -5.17 3.62
CA SER A 19 7.28 -5.10 3.64
C SER A 19 7.87 -5.86 2.44
N ALA A 20 7.44 -7.09 2.24
CA ALA A 20 7.88 -7.92 1.12
C ALA A 20 7.50 -7.31 -0.25
N LEU A 21 6.39 -6.59 -0.33
CA LEU A 21 5.96 -5.87 -1.52
C LEU A 21 6.88 -4.67 -1.79
N ARG A 22 7.21 -3.87 -0.77
CA ARG A 22 8.14 -2.73 -0.89
C ARG A 22 9.49 -3.19 -1.45
N ASP A 23 10.02 -4.30 -0.94
CA ASP A 23 11.27 -4.88 -1.44
C ASP A 23 11.15 -5.30 -2.91
N ALA A 24 10.05 -5.99 -3.27
CA ALA A 24 9.82 -6.43 -4.66
C ALA A 24 9.64 -5.25 -5.63
N VAL A 25 8.98 -4.17 -5.19
CA VAL A 25 8.82 -2.93 -5.98
C VAL A 25 10.18 -2.25 -6.18
N SER A 26 11.00 -2.17 -5.14
CA SER A 26 12.37 -1.63 -5.23
C SER A 26 13.23 -2.44 -6.20
N ASP A 27 13.19 -3.78 -6.09
CA ASP A 27 13.93 -4.69 -6.97
C ASP A 27 13.46 -4.63 -8.43
N LEU A 28 12.17 -4.37 -8.65
CA LEU A 28 11.60 -4.15 -9.98
C LEU A 28 12.05 -2.79 -10.52
N ALA A 29 11.94 -1.71 -9.75
CA ALA A 29 12.36 -0.36 -10.15
C ALA A 29 13.84 -0.31 -10.53
N ALA A 30 14.71 -0.98 -9.77
CA ALA A 30 16.15 -1.11 -10.09
C ALA A 30 16.41 -1.86 -11.41
N SER A 31 15.48 -2.70 -11.87
CA SER A 31 15.64 -3.46 -13.11
C SER A 31 15.14 -2.75 -14.35
N VAL A 32 14.38 -1.66 -14.22
CA VAL A 32 13.87 -0.88 -15.36
C VAL A 32 14.96 0.09 -15.83
N PRO A 33 15.50 -0.07 -17.06
CA PRO A 33 16.49 0.86 -17.58
C PRO A 33 15.84 2.23 -17.82
N GLU A 34 16.57 3.28 -17.47
CA GLU A 34 16.15 4.65 -17.75
C GLU A 34 15.90 4.86 -19.24
N SER A 35 14.96 5.75 -19.57
CA SER A 35 14.57 6.07 -20.96
C SER A 35 15.79 6.42 -21.84
N HIS A 36 16.75 7.18 -21.30
CA HIS A 36 17.96 7.57 -22.03
C HIS A 36 18.90 6.37 -22.34
N LYS A 37 18.93 5.35 -21.49
CA LYS A 37 19.74 4.13 -21.70
C LYS A 37 19.18 3.32 -22.87
N ILE A 38 17.85 3.30 -23.02
CA ILE A 38 17.19 2.60 -24.13
C ILE A 38 17.48 3.31 -25.47
N THR A 39 17.37 4.65 -25.51
CA THR A 39 17.62 5.41 -26.74
C THR A 39 19.07 5.32 -27.20
N THR A 40 20.02 5.37 -26.26
CA THR A 40 21.45 5.18 -26.56
C THR A 40 21.73 3.79 -27.11
N LEU A 41 21.20 2.73 -26.48
CA LEU A 41 21.33 1.35 -26.99
C LEU A 41 20.78 1.18 -28.41
N TYR A 42 19.64 1.83 -28.72
CA TYR A 42 19.05 1.80 -30.06
C TYR A 42 19.93 2.52 -31.10
N SER A 43 20.47 3.69 -30.74
CA SER A 43 21.38 4.43 -31.62
C SER A 43 22.67 3.66 -31.93
N ILE A 44 23.23 2.97 -30.93
CA ILE A 44 24.43 2.13 -31.07
C ILE A 44 24.14 0.92 -31.97
N ALA A 45 22.98 0.27 -31.78
CA ALA A 45 22.55 -0.85 -32.61
C ALA A 45 22.34 -0.44 -34.09
N ALA A 46 21.88 0.80 -34.33
CA ALA A 46 21.73 1.35 -35.68
C ALA A 46 23.08 1.67 -36.36
N GLN A 47 24.06 2.16 -35.60
CA GLN A 47 25.40 2.46 -36.11
C GLN A 47 26.27 1.22 -36.34
N HIS A 48 26.04 0.14 -35.57
CA HIS A 48 26.83 -1.08 -35.63
C HIS A 48 25.95 -2.34 -35.87
N PRO A 49 25.65 -2.68 -37.13
CA PRO A 49 24.77 -3.80 -37.47
C PRO A 49 25.24 -5.17 -36.94
N SER A 50 26.54 -5.36 -36.75
CA SER A 50 27.12 -6.59 -36.20
C SER A 50 26.78 -6.81 -34.72
N LEU A 51 26.66 -5.73 -33.94
CA LEU A 51 26.36 -5.79 -32.50
C LEU A 51 24.85 -5.81 -32.22
N SER A 52 24.05 -5.36 -33.18
CA SER A 52 22.59 -5.23 -33.10
C SER A 52 21.92 -6.50 -32.55
N LYS A 53 22.26 -7.67 -33.10
CA LYS A 53 21.65 -8.96 -32.69
C LYS A 53 21.88 -9.29 -31.22
N ASP A 54 23.09 -9.03 -30.70
CA ASP A 54 23.44 -9.35 -29.31
C ASP A 54 22.86 -8.33 -28.34
N ILE A 55 22.82 -7.04 -28.72
CA ILE A 55 22.12 -5.98 -27.97
C ILE A 55 20.63 -6.34 -27.83
N PHE A 56 19.95 -6.66 -28.92
CA PHE A 56 18.53 -7.00 -28.87
C PHE A 56 18.24 -8.28 -28.09
N LYS A 57 19.11 -9.30 -28.16
CA LYS A 57 18.98 -10.49 -27.30
C LYS A 57 19.06 -10.16 -25.82
N ARG A 58 19.98 -9.28 -25.42
CA ARG A 58 20.14 -8.84 -24.03
C ARG A 58 18.94 -8.02 -23.57
N VAL A 59 18.47 -7.08 -24.38
CA VAL A 59 17.25 -6.32 -24.08
C VAL A 59 16.05 -7.27 -23.91
N LEU A 60 15.89 -8.25 -24.80
CA LEU A 60 14.82 -9.26 -24.69
C LEU A 60 14.94 -10.11 -23.42
N SER A 61 16.15 -10.49 -22.98
CA SER A 61 16.32 -11.20 -21.70
C SER A 61 15.98 -10.32 -20.51
N ASP A 62 16.37 -9.04 -20.54
CA ASP A 62 16.06 -8.08 -19.48
C ASP A 62 14.54 -7.87 -19.36
N CYS A 63 13.83 -7.77 -20.49
CA CYS A 63 12.37 -7.69 -20.51
C CYS A 63 11.69 -8.92 -19.87
N LYS A 64 12.22 -10.13 -20.09
CA LYS A 64 11.66 -11.35 -19.45
C LYS A 64 11.85 -11.36 -17.93
N VAL A 65 13.01 -10.89 -17.46
CA VAL A 65 13.29 -10.77 -16.02
C VAL A 65 12.38 -9.73 -15.40
N GLN A 66 12.17 -8.58 -16.06
CA GLN A 66 11.25 -7.54 -15.62
C GLN A 66 9.81 -8.05 -15.54
N ASP A 67 9.32 -8.77 -16.57
CA ASP A 67 7.97 -9.33 -16.55
C ASP A 67 7.81 -10.32 -15.39
N SER A 68 8.77 -11.22 -15.17
CA SER A 68 8.75 -12.14 -14.03
C SER A 68 8.70 -11.42 -12.68
N LYS A 69 9.52 -10.38 -12.50
CA LYS A 69 9.50 -9.52 -11.29
C LYS A 69 8.18 -8.77 -11.13
N PHE A 70 7.61 -8.28 -12.23
CA PHE A 70 6.31 -7.61 -12.23
C PHE A 70 5.20 -8.57 -11.80
N GLN A 71 5.17 -9.80 -12.34
CA GLN A 71 4.21 -10.82 -11.90
C GLN A 71 4.39 -11.17 -10.40
N GLN A 72 5.62 -11.28 -9.92
CA GLN A 72 5.89 -11.52 -8.50
C GLN A 72 5.38 -10.37 -7.62
N THR A 73 5.61 -9.13 -8.04
CA THR A 73 5.14 -7.92 -7.34
C THR A 73 3.61 -7.90 -7.29
N LYS A 74 2.95 -8.15 -8.42
CA LYS A 74 1.49 -8.25 -8.51
C LYS A 74 0.92 -9.34 -7.60
N TYR A 75 1.57 -10.50 -7.54
CA TYR A 75 1.16 -11.58 -6.65
C TYR A 75 1.27 -11.17 -5.17
N ARG A 76 2.39 -10.55 -4.77
CA ARG A 76 2.59 -10.05 -3.40
C ARG A 76 1.56 -8.99 -3.03
N HIS A 77 1.25 -8.09 -3.96
CA HIS A 77 0.21 -7.08 -3.78
C HIS A 77 -1.17 -7.72 -3.53
N GLY A 78 -1.54 -8.72 -4.35
CA GLY A 78 -2.81 -9.43 -4.14
C GLY A 78 -2.89 -10.16 -2.80
N LEU A 79 -1.77 -10.72 -2.30
CA LEU A 79 -1.73 -11.32 -0.97
C LEU A 79 -1.89 -10.30 0.15
N TYR A 80 -1.26 -9.12 0.01
CA TYR A 80 -1.42 -8.00 0.92
C TYR A 80 -2.89 -7.57 0.99
N GLU A 81 -3.49 -7.24 -0.16
CA GLU A 81 -4.90 -6.83 -0.25
C GLU A 81 -5.83 -7.88 0.32
N TYR A 82 -5.62 -9.15 -0.02
CA TYR A 82 -6.42 -10.25 0.52
C TYR A 82 -6.39 -10.28 2.05
N SER A 83 -5.20 -10.22 2.65
CA SER A 83 -5.06 -10.25 4.11
C SER A 83 -5.69 -9.03 4.77
N LEU A 84 -5.52 -7.85 4.16
CA LEU A 84 -6.05 -6.61 4.71
C LEU A 84 -7.58 -6.56 4.67
N LEU A 85 -8.19 -7.02 3.58
CA LEU A 85 -9.65 -7.09 3.45
C LEU A 85 -10.26 -8.05 4.48
N HIS A 86 -9.62 -9.20 4.73
CA HIS A 86 -10.08 -10.15 5.75
C HIS A 86 -9.93 -9.56 7.16
N ALA A 87 -8.84 -8.84 7.42
CA ALA A 87 -8.66 -8.12 8.68
C ALA A 87 -9.75 -7.07 8.92
N ALA A 88 -10.08 -6.27 7.90
CA ALA A 88 -11.13 -5.26 7.98
C ALA A 88 -12.50 -5.92 8.23
N GLN A 89 -12.85 -6.96 7.48
CA GLN A 89 -14.12 -7.66 7.66
C GLN A 89 -14.28 -8.23 9.07
N ASP A 90 -13.24 -8.89 9.60
CA ASP A 90 -13.27 -9.50 10.92
C ASP A 90 -13.29 -8.46 12.05
N SER A 91 -12.53 -7.37 11.91
CA SER A 91 -12.49 -6.31 12.91
C SER A 91 -13.80 -5.53 12.95
N LEU A 92 -14.37 -5.16 11.80
CA LEU A 92 -15.69 -4.51 11.73
C LEU A 92 -16.77 -5.38 12.37
N ARG A 93 -16.83 -6.67 12.03
CA ARG A 93 -17.78 -7.58 12.66
C ARG A 93 -17.54 -7.76 14.17
N ALA A 94 -16.30 -7.65 14.62
CA ALA A 94 -15.98 -7.69 16.05
C ALA A 94 -16.51 -6.46 16.80
N THR A 95 -16.60 -5.29 16.16
CA THR A 95 -17.20 -4.08 16.77
C THR A 95 -18.69 -4.23 17.01
N GLU A 96 -19.41 -4.92 16.12
CA GLU A 96 -20.85 -5.18 16.27
C GLU A 96 -21.15 -6.16 17.42
N LEU A 97 -20.27 -7.15 17.61
CA LEU A 97 -20.45 -8.20 18.62
C LEU A 97 -19.97 -7.78 20.01
N LEU A 98 -19.00 -6.86 20.08
CA LEU A 98 -18.38 -6.38 21.32
C LEU A 98 -18.25 -4.85 21.25
N PRO A 99 -19.36 -4.11 21.35
CA PRO A 99 -19.36 -2.66 21.24
C PRO A 99 -18.64 -1.99 22.43
N ASP A 100 -18.64 -2.62 23.60
CA ASP A 100 -18.01 -2.08 24.81
C ASP A 100 -16.53 -2.46 24.94
N TYR A 101 -15.94 -3.07 23.90
CA TYR A 101 -14.55 -3.49 23.93
C TYR A 101 -13.68 -2.61 23.03
N ALA A 102 -13.04 -1.59 23.59
CA ALA A 102 -12.25 -0.59 22.86
C ALA A 102 -11.24 -1.16 21.85
N LYS A 103 -10.62 -2.32 22.15
CA LYS A 103 -9.67 -2.98 21.24
C LYS A 103 -10.28 -3.43 19.91
N THR A 104 -11.60 -3.69 19.83
CA THR A 104 -12.24 -4.04 18.53
C THR A 104 -12.32 -2.81 17.64
N TRP A 105 -12.71 -1.66 18.21
CA TRP A 105 -12.75 -0.37 17.54
C TRP A 105 -11.36 0.05 17.06
N LEU A 106 -10.34 -0.10 17.90
CA LEU A 106 -8.96 0.19 17.53
C LEU A 106 -8.49 -0.65 16.34
N ARG A 107 -8.77 -1.96 16.34
CA ARG A 107 -8.39 -2.85 15.21
C ARG A 107 -9.16 -2.57 13.93
N ALA A 108 -10.41 -2.14 14.03
CA ALA A 108 -11.18 -1.69 12.88
C ALA A 108 -10.59 -0.37 12.33
N GLY A 109 -10.24 0.58 13.21
CA GLY A 109 -9.52 1.80 12.86
C GLY A 109 -8.21 1.51 12.12
N ASP A 110 -7.37 0.62 12.66
CA ASP A 110 -6.11 0.18 12.03
C ASP A 110 -6.36 -0.39 10.62
N SER A 111 -7.33 -1.29 10.49
CA SER A 111 -7.64 -1.94 9.21
C SER A 111 -8.18 -0.94 8.17
N LEU A 112 -8.98 0.04 8.60
CA LEU A 112 -9.51 1.10 7.73
C LEU A 112 -8.44 2.12 7.34
N ALA A 113 -7.49 2.43 8.23
CA ALA A 113 -6.35 3.31 7.95
C ALA A 113 -5.49 2.72 6.81
N GLU A 114 -5.16 1.43 6.93
CA GLU A 114 -4.39 0.69 5.91
C GLU A 114 -5.16 0.58 4.58
N LEU A 115 -6.49 0.50 4.62
CA LEU A 115 -7.35 0.58 3.43
C LEU A 115 -7.51 2.00 2.86
N ARG A 116 -6.78 2.99 3.39
CA ARG A 116 -6.87 4.42 3.03
C ARG A 116 -8.25 5.04 3.21
N LYS A 117 -9.10 4.44 4.04
CA LYS A 117 -10.41 4.98 4.40
C LYS A 117 -10.28 5.91 5.60
N LEU A 118 -9.57 7.02 5.40
CA LEU A 118 -9.07 7.89 6.47
C LEU A 118 -10.20 8.44 7.36
N LYS A 119 -11.27 8.97 6.77
CA LYS A 119 -12.43 9.50 7.52
C LYS A 119 -13.08 8.46 8.42
N GLU A 120 -13.29 7.25 7.88
CA GLU A 120 -13.92 6.16 8.60
C GLU A 120 -12.98 5.67 9.71
N SER A 121 -11.69 5.50 9.41
CA SER A 121 -10.67 5.13 10.40
C SER A 121 -10.66 6.06 11.62
N VAL A 122 -10.68 7.38 11.41
CA VAL A 122 -10.76 8.38 12.48
C VAL A 122 -11.99 8.17 13.37
N GLN A 123 -13.18 7.96 12.78
CA GLN A 123 -14.41 7.73 13.56
C GLN A 123 -14.32 6.48 14.45
N TYR A 124 -13.68 5.41 13.96
CA TYR A 124 -13.50 4.18 14.73
C TYR A 124 -12.47 4.37 15.86
N TYR A 125 -11.42 5.16 15.61
CA TYR A 125 -10.46 5.53 16.64
C TYR A 125 -11.06 6.41 17.73
N GLU A 126 -11.86 7.42 17.36
CA GLU A 126 -12.61 8.25 18.32
C GLU A 126 -13.55 7.39 19.16
N ARG A 127 -14.26 6.44 18.56
CA ARG A 127 -15.05 5.45 19.32
C ARG A 127 -14.23 4.60 20.26
N ALA A 128 -13.02 4.19 19.88
CA ALA A 128 -12.14 3.43 20.76
C ALA A 128 -11.78 4.23 22.02
N VAL A 129 -11.48 5.52 21.86
CA VAL A 129 -11.17 6.44 22.96
C VAL A 129 -12.40 6.72 23.84
N LEU A 130 -13.59 6.83 23.25
CA LEU A 130 -14.82 6.98 24.03
C LEU A 130 -15.11 5.77 24.94
N VAL A 131 -14.76 4.56 24.48
CA VAL A 131 -14.95 3.32 25.26
C VAL A 131 -13.84 3.14 26.29
N ASP A 132 -12.60 3.46 25.94
CA ASP A 132 -11.44 3.40 26.82
C ASP A 132 -10.57 4.66 26.66
N PRO A 133 -10.77 5.67 27.53
CA PRO A 133 -10.02 6.92 27.46
C PRO A 133 -8.50 6.75 27.64
N SER A 134 -8.02 5.62 28.19
CA SER A 134 -6.58 5.38 28.32
C SER A 134 -5.86 5.21 26.98
N LEU A 135 -6.62 4.98 25.90
CA LEU A 135 -6.09 4.89 24.54
C LEU A 135 -5.84 6.25 23.89
N GLU A 136 -6.34 7.35 24.47
CA GLU A 136 -6.25 8.71 23.89
C GLU A 136 -4.82 9.07 23.51
N ASP A 137 -3.88 8.94 24.46
CA ASP A 137 -2.46 9.25 24.24
C ASP A 137 -1.84 8.46 23.07
N THR A 138 -2.33 7.24 22.83
CA THR A 138 -1.79 6.36 21.77
C THR A 138 -2.41 6.64 20.40
N VAL A 139 -3.67 7.06 20.38
CA VAL A 139 -4.48 7.16 19.16
C VAL A 139 -4.58 8.60 18.65
N ALA A 140 -4.50 9.61 19.52
CA ALA A 140 -4.51 11.03 19.15
C ALA A 140 -3.50 11.40 18.05
N PRO A 141 -2.20 11.04 18.13
CA PRO A 141 -1.25 11.38 17.05
C PRO A 141 -1.55 10.62 15.75
N ILE A 142 -2.21 9.46 15.82
CA ILE A 142 -2.65 8.71 14.63
C ILE A 142 -3.82 9.44 13.97
N ILE A 143 -4.82 9.86 14.76
CA ILE A 143 -5.98 10.62 14.27
C ILE A 143 -5.53 11.91 13.58
N GLU A 144 -4.67 12.69 14.22
CA GLU A 144 -4.17 13.97 13.69
C GLU A 144 -3.52 13.77 12.31
N ARG A 145 -2.57 12.84 12.20
CA ARG A 145 -1.92 12.50 10.92
C ARG A 145 -2.91 12.05 9.84
N LEU A 146 -3.96 11.30 10.21
CA LEU A 146 -4.98 10.85 9.26
C LEU A 146 -5.88 12.02 8.82
N GLN A 147 -6.18 12.97 9.70
CA GLN A 147 -6.92 14.18 9.39
C GLN A 147 -6.12 15.10 8.45
N GLU A 148 -4.85 15.35 8.74
CA GLU A 148 -3.95 16.11 7.85
C GLU A 148 -3.89 15.48 6.45
N SER A 149 -3.72 14.17 6.38
CA SER A 149 -3.73 13.42 5.11
C SER A 149 -5.06 13.59 4.38
N GLN A 150 -6.18 13.61 5.10
CA GLN A 150 -7.51 13.78 4.53
C GLN A 150 -7.75 15.21 4.05
N GLU A 151 -7.26 16.21 4.76
CA GLU A 151 -7.32 17.63 4.39
C GLU A 151 -6.51 17.90 3.13
N PHE A 152 -5.27 17.40 3.08
CA PHE A 152 -4.43 17.45 1.88
C PHE A 152 -5.16 16.88 0.66
N LEU A 153 -5.83 15.74 0.80
CA LEU A 153 -6.62 15.15 -0.29
C LEU A 153 -7.81 16.02 -0.70
N ASN A 154 -8.49 16.66 0.25
CA ASN A 154 -9.62 17.54 -0.06
C ASN A 154 -9.14 18.79 -0.82
N GLU A 155 -8.04 19.40 -0.38
CA GLU A 155 -7.43 20.56 -1.03
C GLU A 155 -6.95 20.22 -2.44
N ALA A 156 -6.24 19.10 -2.60
CA ALA A 156 -5.73 18.70 -3.90
C ALA A 156 -6.86 18.37 -4.90
N ARG A 157 -7.96 17.78 -4.43
CA ARG A 157 -9.19 17.64 -5.24
C ARG A 157 -9.80 18.99 -5.61
N ALA A 158 -9.86 19.94 -4.67
CA ALA A 158 -10.37 21.28 -4.95
C ALA A 158 -9.52 22.02 -5.99
N ASN A 159 -8.21 21.75 -6.01
CA ASN A 159 -7.26 22.27 -6.99
C ASN A 159 -7.24 21.48 -8.33
N GLY A 160 -8.16 20.53 -8.52
CA GLY A 160 -8.33 19.81 -9.79
C GLY A 160 -7.33 18.69 -10.04
N TRP A 161 -6.65 18.18 -9.01
CA TRP A 161 -5.72 17.05 -9.16
C TRP A 161 -6.50 15.78 -9.48
N SER A 162 -5.95 14.96 -10.37
CA SER A 162 -6.58 13.70 -10.75
C SER A 162 -6.49 12.67 -9.62
N GLU A 163 -7.48 11.81 -9.51
CA GLU A 163 -7.54 10.79 -8.46
C GLU A 163 -6.32 9.84 -8.49
N ASP A 164 -5.80 9.56 -9.68
CA ASP A 164 -4.58 8.77 -9.87
C ASP A 164 -3.34 9.43 -9.28
N THR A 165 -3.19 10.75 -9.46
CA THR A 165 -2.05 11.50 -8.87
C THR A 165 -2.11 11.53 -7.35
N LEU A 166 -3.30 11.64 -6.79
CA LEU A 166 -3.51 11.63 -5.33
C LEU A 166 -3.22 10.27 -4.74
N ARG A 167 -3.63 9.19 -5.42
CA ARG A 167 -3.32 7.82 -5.02
C ARG A 167 -1.81 7.59 -5.00
N LEU A 168 -1.11 7.99 -6.06
CA LEU A 168 0.35 7.87 -6.13
C LEU A 168 1.05 8.70 -5.04
N ALA A 169 0.59 9.92 -4.77
CA ALA A 169 1.14 10.76 -3.70
C ALA A 169 0.99 10.10 -2.32
N LEU A 170 -0.16 9.50 -2.03
CA LEU A 170 -0.41 8.76 -0.79
C LEU A 170 0.48 7.51 -0.65
N ASP A 171 0.72 6.81 -1.77
CA ASP A 171 1.58 5.61 -1.79
C ASP A 171 3.06 5.96 -1.59
N VAL A 172 3.49 7.15 -1.98
CA VAL A 172 4.86 7.65 -1.77
C VAL A 172 5.03 8.26 -0.36
N ALA A 173 3.99 8.86 0.20
CA ALA A 173 4.04 9.54 1.50
C ALA A 173 3.91 8.61 2.74
N GLY A 174 3.67 7.31 2.55
CA GLY A 174 3.52 6.32 3.64
C GLY A 174 4.67 5.33 3.73
#